data_AF-A0A662XIR8-F1
#
_entry.id   AF-A0A662XIR8-F1
#
_cell.length_a   1.000
_cell.length_b   1.000
_cell.length_c   1.000
_cell.angle_alpha   90.00
_cell.angle_beta   90.00
_cell.angle_gamma   90.00
#
_symmetry.space_group_name_H-M   'P 1'
#
loop_
_entity.id
_entity.type
_entity.pdbx_description
1 polymer ?
#
loop_
_entity_poly.entity_id
_entity_poly.type
_entity_poly.pdbx_seq_one_letter_code
_entity_poly.pdbx_strand_id
1 'polypeptide(L)'
;AAGDVTWQNAVLQQVSNVFYQHRIHIRNAFRMFDATNSGVISRDEFRTGIQTFNVVLDSPLSEDQIEELLAFLDSNRDGVISYKEFFDGFRVSDIRLEDDKASDKVDELEESP
;
A
#
# COMPACT_ATOMS: atom_id res chain seq x y z
N ALA A 1 -3.30 22.55 -6.97
CA ALA A 1 -4.43 21.88 -6.31
C ALA A 1 -3.84 20.84 -5.39
N ALA A 2 -4.07 20.94 -4.08
CA ALA A 2 -3.53 19.99 -3.10
C ALA A 2 -4.03 18.59 -3.49
N GLY A 3 -3.11 17.69 -3.82
CA GLY A 3 -3.46 16.34 -4.25
C GLY A 3 -4.14 15.62 -3.10
N ASP A 4 -5.43 15.32 -3.28
CA ASP A 4 -6.27 14.72 -2.25
C ASP A 4 -5.57 13.51 -1.61
N VAL A 5 -5.23 13.63 -0.33
CA VAL A 5 -4.84 12.49 0.49
C VAL A 5 -6.13 11.79 0.86
N THR A 6 -6.47 10.75 0.12
CA THR A 6 -7.64 9.92 0.41
C THR A 6 -7.36 9.02 1.61
N TRP A 7 -8.42 8.59 2.30
CA TRP A 7 -8.28 7.69 3.45
C TRP A 7 -7.74 6.30 3.01
N GLN A 8 -8.02 5.89 1.76
CA GLN A 8 -7.48 4.66 1.17
C GLN A 8 -5.95 4.68 1.15
N ASN A 9 -5.35 5.82 0.78
CA ASN A 9 -3.89 5.96 0.79
C ASN A 9 -3.32 5.83 2.21
N ALA A 10 -3.98 6.37 3.23
CA ALA A 10 -3.55 6.22 4.61
C ALA A 10 -3.59 4.75 5.08
N VAL A 11 -4.62 4.01 4.67
CA VAL A 11 -4.75 2.57 4.96
C VAL A 11 -3.67 1.77 4.26
N LEU A 12 -3.44 2.02 2.97
CA LEU A 12 -2.36 1.36 2.21
C LEU A 12 -0.98 1.66 2.81
N GLN A 13 -0.75 2.88 3.29
CA GLN A 13 0.47 3.24 4.03
C GLN A 13 0.60 2.46 5.35
N GLN A 14 -0.47 2.33 6.14
CA GLN A 14 -0.43 1.56 7.40
C GLN A 14 -0.11 0.08 7.14
N VAL A 15 -0.77 -0.52 6.15
CA VAL A 15 -0.51 -1.92 5.75
C VAL A 15 0.92 -2.08 5.20
N SER A 16 1.40 -1.12 4.39
CA SER A 16 2.78 -1.09 3.89
C SER A 16 3.81 -1.02 5.02
N ASN A 17 3.56 -0.20 6.04
CA ASN A 17 4.43 -0.10 7.22
C ASN A 17 4.50 -1.43 7.97
N VAL A 18 3.38 -2.13 8.12
CA VAL A 18 3.36 -3.48 8.72
C VAL A 18 4.24 -4.43 7.91
N PHE A 19 4.13 -4.44 6.58
CA PHE A 19 4.99 -5.27 5.73
C PHE A 19 6.47 -4.91 5.85
N TYR A 20 6.80 -3.62 5.84
CA TYR A 20 8.17 -3.14 5.98
C TYR A 20 8.79 -3.53 7.33
N GLN A 21 8.07 -3.29 8.43
CA GLN A 21 8.50 -3.65 9.79
C GLN A 21 8.79 -5.15 9.93
N HIS A 22 7.97 -5.99 9.28
CA HIS A 22 8.12 -7.44 9.30
C HIS A 22 9.00 -7.98 8.16
N ARG A 23 9.65 -7.10 7.37
CA ARG A 23 10.48 -7.45 6.20
C ARG A 23 9.77 -8.35 5.18
N ILE A 24 8.47 -8.14 5.02
CA ILE A 24 7.63 -8.85 4.05
C ILE A 24 7.76 -8.13 2.71
N HIS A 25 8.32 -8.81 1.71
CA HIS A 25 8.36 -8.30 0.35
C HIS A 25 6.94 -8.20 -0.25
N ILE A 26 6.68 -7.19 -1.09
CA ILE A 26 5.36 -6.96 -1.70
C ILE A 26 4.79 -8.18 -2.42
N ARG A 27 5.65 -8.99 -3.06
CA ARG A 27 5.25 -10.24 -3.70
C ARG A 27 4.78 -11.30 -2.70
N ASN A 28 5.40 -11.36 -1.53
CA ASN A 28 4.97 -12.26 -0.46
C ASN A 28 3.67 -11.76 0.16
N ALA A 29 3.52 -10.44 0.35
CA ALA A 29 2.26 -9.84 0.80
C ALA A 29 1.11 -10.18 -0.16
N PHE A 30 1.29 -10.00 -1.48
CA PHE A 30 0.30 -10.41 -2.48
C PHE A 30 -0.11 -11.89 -2.32
N ARG A 31 0.87 -12.78 -2.14
CA ARG A 31 0.62 -14.21 -1.92
C ARG A 31 -0.10 -14.54 -0.62
N MET A 32 -0.03 -13.67 0.40
CA MET A 32 -0.81 -13.85 1.62
C MET A 32 -2.30 -13.59 1.37
N PHE A 33 -2.64 -12.74 0.41
CA PHE A 33 -4.02 -12.50 -0.02
C PHE A 33 -4.51 -13.52 -1.04
N ASP A 34 -3.71 -13.89 -2.03
CA ASP A 34 -4.03 -14.90 -3.07
C ASP A 34 -3.99 -16.34 -2.49
N ALA A 35 -4.92 -16.64 -1.58
CA ALA A 35 -4.98 -17.89 -0.83
C ALA A 35 -5.24 -19.10 -1.73
N THR A 36 -5.97 -18.91 -2.83
CA THR A 36 -6.23 -19.96 -3.82
C THR A 36 -5.09 -20.13 -4.84
N ASN A 37 -4.07 -19.26 -4.80
CA ASN A 37 -2.94 -19.23 -5.72
C ASN A 37 -3.39 -19.17 -7.19
N SER A 38 -4.41 -18.34 -7.44
CA SER A 38 -5.01 -18.10 -8.75
C SER A 38 -4.18 -17.13 -9.60
N GLY A 39 -3.26 -16.38 -8.98
CA GLY A 39 -2.46 -15.33 -9.61
C GLY A 39 -3.13 -13.95 -9.60
N VAL A 40 -4.34 -13.86 -9.06
CA VAL A 40 -5.10 -12.62 -8.81
C VAL A 40 -5.69 -12.69 -7.40
N ILE A 41 -6.08 -11.55 -6.84
CA ILE A 41 -6.79 -11.53 -5.55
C ILE A 41 -8.26 -11.25 -5.85
N SER A 42 -9.13 -12.22 -5.57
CA SER A 42 -10.57 -12.02 -5.64
C SER A 42 -11.08 -11.12 -4.51
N ARG A 43 -12.30 -10.62 -4.63
CA ARG A 43 -12.93 -9.77 -3.60
C ARG A 43 -13.01 -10.49 -2.25
N ASP A 44 -13.40 -11.77 -2.25
CA ASP A 44 -13.50 -12.58 -1.04
C ASP A 44 -12.15 -12.83 -0.37
N GLU A 45 -11.10 -13.07 -1.17
CA GLU A 45 -9.72 -13.21 -0.70
C GLU A 45 -9.20 -11.90 -0.10
N PHE A 46 -9.45 -10.78 -0.77
CA PHE A 46 -9.06 -9.46 -0.26
C PHE A 46 -9.74 -9.16 1.08
N ARG A 47 -11.07 -9.36 1.15
CA ARG A 47 -11.86 -9.16 2.37
C ARG A 47 -11.36 -10.01 3.52
N THR A 48 -11.14 -11.30 3.28
CA THR A 48 -10.61 -12.23 4.29
C THR A 48 -9.22 -11.81 4.76
N GLY A 49 -8.35 -11.39 3.84
CA GLY A 49 -7.03 -10.87 4.16
C GLY A 49 -7.11 -9.62 5.03
N ILE A 50 -7.89 -8.62 4.64
CA ILE A 50 -8.05 -7.38 5.42
C ILE A 50 -8.68 -7.65 6.79
N GLN A 51 -9.66 -8.54 6.92
CA GLN A 51 -10.18 -8.95 8.21
C GLN A 51 -9.11 -9.58 9.11
N THR A 52 -8.17 -10.33 8.53
CA THR A 52 -7.01 -10.86 9.25
C THR A 52 -6.07 -9.74 9.69
N PHE A 53 -5.87 -8.70 8.87
CA PHE A 53 -5.08 -7.53 9.25
C PHE A 53 -5.80 -6.59 10.23
N ASN A 54 -7.13 -6.54 10.24
CA ASN A 54 -7.91 -5.67 11.12
C ASN A 54 -7.58 -5.88 12.61
N VAL A 55 -7.08 -7.06 13.01
CA VAL A 55 -6.66 -7.32 14.39
C VAL A 55 -5.33 -6.64 14.76
N VAL A 56 -4.53 -6.25 13.77
CA VAL A 56 -3.24 -5.57 13.93
C VAL A 56 -3.26 -4.11 13.47
N LEU A 57 -4.34 -3.65 12.85
CA LEU A 57 -4.51 -2.24 12.50
C LEU A 57 -4.95 -1.45 13.73
N ASP A 58 -4.40 -0.23 13.89
CA ASP A 58 -4.84 0.69 14.95
C ASP A 58 -6.31 1.12 14.77
N SER A 59 -6.80 1.07 13.52
CA SER A 59 -8.18 1.36 13.16
C SER A 59 -8.70 0.27 12.21
N PRO A 60 -9.50 -0.69 12.71
CA PRO A 60 -10.12 -1.71 11.87
C PRO A 60 -11.05 -1.10 10.84
N LEU A 61 -11.02 -1.64 9.62
CA LEU A 61 -11.87 -1.21 8.52
C LEU A 61 -13.27 -1.82 8.64
N SER A 62 -14.29 -1.00 8.37
CA SER A 62 -15.66 -1.49 8.18
C SER A 62 -15.81 -2.20 6.82
N GLU A 63 -16.89 -2.97 6.67
CA GLU A 63 -17.21 -3.62 5.40
C GLU A 63 -17.35 -2.64 4.23
N ASP A 64 -18.02 -1.51 4.45
CA ASP A 64 -18.17 -0.48 3.42
C ASP A 64 -16.81 0.12 3.03
N GLN A 65 -15.91 0.32 4.00
CA GLN A 65 -14.54 0.77 3.72
C GLN A 65 -13.74 -0.30 2.96
N ILE A 66 -13.89 -1.58 3.30
CA ILE A 66 -13.22 -2.65 2.55
C ILE A 66 -13.65 -2.62 1.08
N GLU A 67 -14.94 -2.46 0.80
CA GLU A 67 -15.48 -2.37 -0.56
C GLU A 67 -14.96 -1.13 -1.31
N GLU A 68 -14.92 0.03 -0.65
CA GLU A 68 -14.34 1.24 -1.23
C GLU A 68 -12.84 1.11 -1.52
N LEU A 69 -12.09 0.42 -0.65
CA LEU A 69 -10.66 0.14 -0.85
C LEU A 69 -10.43 -0.83 -2.01
N LEU A 70 -11.30 -1.84 -2.14
CA LEU A 70 -11.29 -2.79 -3.24
C LEU A 70 -11.50 -2.07 -4.57
N ALA A 71 -12.52 -1.21 -4.66
CA ALA A 71 -12.81 -0.41 -5.84
C ALA A 71 -11.70 0.59 -6.18
N PHE A 72 -10.92 1.03 -5.18
CA PHE A 72 -9.76 1.88 -5.39
C PHE A 72 -8.57 1.12 -5.99
N LEU A 73 -8.35 -0.13 -5.56
CA LEU A 73 -7.26 -0.97 -6.07
C LEU A 73 -7.58 -1.56 -7.46
N ASP A 74 -8.82 -2.00 -7.68
CA ASP A 74 -9.33 -2.52 -8.95
C ASP A 74 -9.54 -1.38 -9.98
N SER A 75 -8.42 -0.88 -10.51
CA SER A 75 -8.39 0.26 -11.43
C SER A 75 -9.05 -0.05 -12.77
N ASN A 76 -8.93 -1.30 -13.24
CA ASN A 76 -9.49 -1.72 -14.52
C ASN A 76 -10.98 -2.15 -14.42
N ARG A 77 -11.47 -2.41 -13.20
CA ARG A 77 -12.85 -2.80 -12.86
C ARG A 77 -13.26 -4.17 -13.38
N ASP A 78 -12.33 -5.12 -13.43
CA ASP A 78 -12.58 -6.51 -13.81
C ASP A 78 -13.07 -7.37 -12.62
N GLY A 79 -13.11 -6.80 -11.42
CA GLY A 79 -13.61 -7.44 -10.21
C GLY A 79 -12.55 -8.25 -9.46
N VAL A 80 -11.29 -8.22 -9.89
CA VAL A 80 -10.15 -8.82 -9.19
C VAL A 80 -9.02 -7.80 -9.05
N ILE A 81 -8.09 -8.05 -8.13
CA ILE A 81 -6.88 -7.24 -8.00
C ILE A 81 -5.73 -8.05 -8.58
N SER A 82 -5.22 -7.61 -9.74
CA SER A 82 -4.00 -8.18 -10.32
C SER A 82 -2.77 -7.81 -9.50
N TYR A 83 -1.67 -8.57 -9.67
CA TYR A 83 -0.39 -8.22 -9.06
C TYR A 83 0.06 -6.79 -9.39
N LYS A 84 -0.23 -6.32 -10.61
CA LYS A 84 0.12 -4.96 -11.05
C LYS A 84 -0.68 -3.92 -10.28
N GLU A 85 -1.99 -4.10 -10.16
CA GLU A 85 -2.87 -3.19 -9.40
C GLU A 85 -2.49 -3.14 -7.92
N PHE A 86 -2.21 -4.30 -7.33
CA PHE A 86 -1.70 -4.38 -5.97
C PHE A 86 -0.38 -3.62 -5.84
N PHE A 87 0.59 -3.88 -6.71
CA PHE A 87 1.89 -3.20 -6.67
C PHE A 87 1.77 -1.68 -6.85
N ASP A 88 0.94 -1.22 -7.78
CA ASP A 88 0.76 0.19 -8.05
C ASP A 88 0.05 0.91 -6.88
N GLY A 89 -0.99 0.31 -6.29
CA GLY A 89 -1.66 0.89 -5.11
C GLY A 89 -0.72 1.08 -3.92
N PHE A 90 0.12 0.08 -3.65
CA PHE A 90 1.12 0.16 -2.58
C PHE A 90 2.27 1.12 -2.93
N ARG A 91 2.64 1.28 -4.21
CA ARG A 91 3.69 2.23 -4.63
C ARG A 91 3.25 3.68 -4.66
N VAL A 92 2.01 3.97 -5.02
CA VAL A 92 1.47 5.34 -4.93
C VAL A 92 1.60 5.88 -3.50
N SER A 93 1.60 4.98 -2.52
CA SER A 93 1.84 5.30 -1.11
C SER A 93 3.31 5.64 -0.79
N ASP A 94 4.27 5.04 -1.49
CA ASP A 94 5.73 5.28 -1.38
C ASP A 94 6.21 6.53 -2.14
N ILE A 95 5.59 6.89 -3.29
CA ILE A 95 6.01 8.03 -4.12
C ILE A 95 5.91 9.37 -3.35
N ARG A 96 5.15 9.42 -2.25
CA ARG A 96 5.09 10.60 -1.35
C ARG A 96 6.27 10.72 -0.38
N LEU A 97 7.23 9.79 -0.39
CA LEU A 97 8.42 9.81 0.50
C LEU A 97 9.73 10.21 -0.21
N GLU A 98 9.72 10.44 -1.53
CA GLU A 98 10.95 10.78 -2.29
C GLU A 98 11.19 12.28 -2.54
N ASP A 99 10.35 13.20 -2.04
CA ASP A 99 10.59 14.65 -2.15
C ASP A 99 11.34 15.30 -0.95
N ASP A 100 11.60 14.58 0.16
CA ASP A 100 12.23 15.15 1.37
C ASP A 100 13.73 14.81 1.55
N LYS A 101 14.41 14.26 0.54
CA LYS A 101 15.85 13.89 0.63
C LYS A 101 16.76 14.51 -0.44
N ALA A 102 16.30 15.53 -1.16
CA ALA A 102 17.12 16.23 -2.17
C ALA A 102 17.65 17.61 -1.73
N SER A 103 17.40 18.09 -0.51
CA SER A 103 17.78 19.46 -0.09
C SER A 103 19.12 19.61 0.64
N ASP A 104 19.80 18.54 1.08
CA ASP A 104 21.07 18.66 1.84
C ASP A 104 22.32 18.42 0.97
N LYS A 105 22.43 19.13 -0.15
CA LYS A 105 23.69 19.28 -0.88
C LYS A 105 23.81 20.66 -1.52
N VAL A 106 24.23 21.67 -0.75
CA VAL A 106 25.08 22.77 -1.23
C VAL A 106 25.88 23.34 -0.04
N ASP A 107 27.20 23.49 -0.25
CA ASP A 107 28.18 24.22 0.58
C ASP A 107 28.40 23.71 2.02
N GLU A 108 29.51 23.04 2.35
CA GLU A 108 30.80 23.71 2.50
C GLU A 108 31.97 22.72 2.25
N LEU A 109 32.60 22.83 1.09
CA LEU A 109 33.91 22.25 0.76
C LEU A 109 34.92 23.40 0.54
N GLU A 110 35.07 24.28 1.51
CA GLU A 110 36.28 25.08 1.76
C GLU A 110 36.25 25.33 3.29
N GLU A 111 37.25 25.02 4.10
CA GLU A 111 38.65 25.37 3.97
C GLU A 111 39.51 24.31 4.67
N SER A 112 40.59 23.89 4.01
CA SER A 112 41.75 23.29 4.66
C SER A 112 42.83 24.36 4.84
N PRO A 113 43.45 24.43 6.02
CA PRO A 113 44.88 24.68 6.13
C PRO A 113 45.66 23.45 6.58
#